data_AF-A0A2V8TDQ4-F1
#
_entry.id   AF-A0A2V8TDQ4-F1
#
_cell.length_a   1.000
_cell.length_b   1.000
_cell.length_c   1.000
_cell.angle_alpha   90.00
_cell.angle_beta   90.00
_cell.angle_gamma   90.00
#
_symmetry.space_group_name_H-M   'P 1'
#
loop_
_entity.id
_entity.type
_entity.pdbx_description
1 polymer ?
#
loop_
_entity_poly.entity_id
_entity_poly.type
_entity_poly.pdbx_seq_one_letter_code
_entity_poly.pdbx_strand_id
1 'polypeptide(L)' 'MNRHQVYRGTTSVLHGGTYNHTCFTTTTTTTATDTAVPTPSGNAYYYLVSQKNACKEGDLGKRSNGALRPNTTPCP' A
#
# COMPACT_ATOMS: atom_id res chain seq x y z
N MET A 1 10.52 -17.38 3.65
CA MET A 1 10.74 -16.27 4.62
C MET A 1 9.54 -15.33 4.54
N ASN A 2 9.05 -14.86 5.69
CA ASN A 2 7.94 -13.91 5.73
C ASN A 2 8.47 -12.51 5.41
N ARG A 3 7.72 -11.76 4.60
CA ARG A 3 8.03 -10.38 4.24
C ARG A 3 6.78 -9.51 4.36
N HIS A 4 6.99 -8.22 4.55
CA HIS A 4 5.97 -7.19 4.44
C HIS A 4 6.04 -6.57 3.04
N GLN A 5 4.91 -6.49 2.36
CA GLN A 5 4.76 -5.73 1.12
C GLN A 5 4.19 -4.37 1.49
N VAL A 6 4.91 -3.30 1.20
CA VAL A 6 4.49 -1.94 1.45
C VAL A 6 4.05 -1.34 0.13
N TYR A 7 2.84 -0.80 0.11
CA TYR A 7 2.24 -0.15 -1.02
C TYR A 7 2.11 1.35 -0.73
N ARG A 8 2.26 2.17 -1.76
CA ARG A 8 2.11 3.63 -1.66
C ARG A 8 1.19 4.13 -2.75
N GLY A 9 0.23 4.98 -2.37
CA GLY A 9 -0.62 5.72 -3.31
C GLY A 9 -0.76 7.18 -2.90
N THR A 10 -1.53 7.96 -3.65
CA THR A 10 -1.76 9.39 -3.36
C THR A 10 -3.16 9.63 -2.82
N THR A 11 -3.31 10.52 -1.83
CA THR A 11 -4.62 10.82 -1.24
C THR A 11 -5.57 11.53 -2.20
N SER A 12 -5.05 12.17 -3.25
CA SER A 12 -5.82 12.89 -4.27
C SER A 12 -6.90 12.03 -4.95
N VAL A 13 -6.67 10.71 -5.08
CA VAL A 13 -7.62 9.80 -5.75
C VAL A 13 -8.65 9.19 -4.78
N LEU A 14 -8.40 9.28 -3.47
CA LEU A 14 -9.23 8.64 -2.45
C LEU A 14 -10.60 9.31 -2.31
N HIS A 15 -10.70 10.62 -2.60
CA HIS A 15 -11.98 11.34 -2.56
C HIS A 15 -13.01 10.74 -3.53
N GLY A 16 -12.56 10.23 -4.69
CA GLY A 16 -13.40 9.51 -5.65
C GLY A 16 -13.68 8.05 -5.29
N GLY A 17 -13.24 7.56 -4.12
CA GLY A 17 -13.34 6.15 -3.74
C GLY A 17 -12.44 5.21 -4.54
N THR A 18 -11.47 5.78 -5.27
CA THR A 18 -10.54 5.02 -6.12
C THR A 18 -9.21 4.77 -5.41
N TYR A 19 -8.47 3.75 -5.88
CA TYR A 19 -7.18 3.36 -5.32
C TYR A 19 -6.14 3.30 -6.44
N ASN A 20 -4.98 3.91 -6.20
CA ASN A 20 -3.85 3.94 -7.13
C ASN A 20 -2.55 3.45 -6.48
N HIS A 21 -2.62 2.79 -5.34
CA HIS A 21 -1.41 2.34 -4.66
C HIS A 21 -0.72 1.27 -5.48
N THR A 22 0.61 1.39 -5.56
CA THR A 22 1.48 0.42 -6.21
C THR A 22 2.50 -0.10 -5.22
N CYS A 23 3.17 -1.21 -5.56
CA CYS A 23 4.30 -1.68 -4.78
C CYS A 23 5.32 -0.54 -4.57
N PHE A 24 5.59 -0.23 -3.30
CA PHE A 24 6.61 0.73 -2.90
C PHE A 24 7.90 0.01 -2.52
N THR A 25 7.81 -0.96 -1.61
CA THR A 25 8.97 -1.78 -1.22
C THR A 25 8.55 -3.10 -0.59
N THR A 26 9.49 -4.04 -0.56
CA THR A 26 9.38 -5.31 0.14
C THR A 26 10.44 -5.37 1.23
N THR A 27 10.02 -5.61 2.48
CA THR A 27 10.95 -5.68 3.61
C THR A 27 10.75 -6.94 4.45
N THR A 28 11.83 -7.48 5.02
CA THR A 28 11.78 -8.54 6.04
C THR A 28 11.72 -7.98 7.46
N THR A 29 11.90 -6.68 7.63
CA THR A 29 11.79 -5.99 8.92
C THR A 29 10.36 -5.49 9.15
N THR A 30 10.11 -4.88 10.31
CA THR A 30 8.84 -4.24 10.68
C THR A 30 8.81 -2.76 10.33
N THR A 31 9.83 -2.24 9.64
CA THR A 31 10.00 -0.82 9.32
C THR A 31 10.30 -0.60 7.84
N ALA A 32 9.79 0.50 7.29
CA ALA A 32 10.13 1.00 5.96
C ALA A 32 10.18 2.52 6.02
N THR A 33 11.11 3.13 5.28
CA THR A 33 11.30 4.59 5.23
C THR A 33 10.97 5.09 3.83
N ASP A 34 10.12 6.10 3.74
CA ASP A 34 9.89 6.86 2.52
C ASP A 34 10.46 8.27 2.70
N THR A 35 11.41 8.64 1.86
CA THR A 35 12.05 9.96 1.86
C THR A 35 11.46 10.89 0.82
N ALA A 36 10.49 10.43 0.02
CA ALA A 36 9.85 11.25 -0.99
C ALA A 36 8.89 12.26 -0.35
N VAL A 37 8.97 13.50 -0.81
CA VAL A 37 8.03 14.55 -0.43
C VAL A 37 6.86 14.52 -1.42
N PRO A 38 5.59 14.46 -0.96
CA PRO A 38 4.45 14.55 -1.84
C PRO A 38 4.46 15.86 -2.63
N THR A 39 4.38 15.75 -3.96
CA THR A 39 4.30 16.90 -4.87
C THR A 39 3.06 16.81 -5.77
N PRO A 40 2.46 17.93 -6.19
CA PRO A 40 2.66 19.31 -5.68
C PRO A 40 2.29 19.47 -4.19
N SER A 41 2.60 20.64 -3.64
CA SER A 41 2.24 21.00 -2.26
C SER A 41 0.75 20.77 -1.98
N GLY A 42 0.44 20.24 -0.81
CA GLY A 42 -0.93 19.87 -0.42
C GLY A 42 -1.34 18.43 -0.76
N ASN A 43 -0.53 17.69 -1.52
CA ASN A 43 -0.72 16.25 -1.66
C ASN A 43 -0.20 15.50 -0.42
N ALA A 44 -0.71 14.28 -0.24
CA ALA A 44 -0.18 13.34 0.72
C ALA A 44 -0.10 11.94 0.10
N TYR A 45 0.80 11.13 0.63
CA TYR A 45 0.80 9.69 0.37
C TYR A 45 -0.04 8.97 1.42
N TYR A 46 -0.63 7.85 1.01
CA TYR A 46 -1.13 6.83 1.93
C TYR A 46 -0.38 5.54 1.68
N TYR A 47 -0.31 4.71 2.73
CA TYR A 47 0.39 3.45 2.69
C TYR A 47 -0.52 2.31 3.12
N LEU A 48 -0.34 1.15 2.48
CA LEU A 48 -0.96 -0.11 2.87
C LEU A 48 0.14 -1.14 3.06
N VAL A 49 -0.04 -2.06 4.00
CA VAL A 49 0.94 -3.11 4.28
C VAL A 49 0.23 -4.46 4.33
N SER A 50 0.75 -5.43 3.59
CA SER A 50 0.36 -6.84 3.69
C SER A 50 1.55 -7.69 4.14
N GLN A 51 1.26 -8.90 4.61
CA GLN A 51 2.26 -9.93 4.83
C GLN A 51 2.21 -10.97 3.71
N LYS A 52 3.39 -11.35 3.20
CA LYS A 52 3.58 -12.42 2.22
C LYS A 52 4.46 -13.51 2.82
N ASN A 53 3.98 -14.74 2.77
CA ASN A 53 4.77 -15.93 3.08
C ASN A 53 5.07 -16.71 1.79
N ALA A 54 5.67 -17.89 1.92
CA ALA A 54 6.03 -18.71 0.76
C ALA A 54 4.81 -19.16 -0.08
N CYS A 55 3.62 -19.18 0.51
CA CYS A 55 2.41 -19.69 -0.14
C CYS A 55 1.57 -18.56 -0.75
N LYS A 56 1.39 -17.45 -0.04
CA LYS A 56 0.50 -16.36 -0.47
C LYS A 56 0.77 -15.04 0.24
N GLU A 57 0.23 -13.98 -0.35
CA GLU A 57 0.08 -12.67 0.25
C GLU A 57 -1.30 -12.54 0.93
N GLY A 58 -1.36 -11.81 2.04
CA GLY A 58 -2.61 -11.40 2.68
C GLY A 58 -3.31 -10.25 1.95
N ASP A 59 -4.51 -9.89 2.40
CA ASP A 59 -5.23 -8.74 1.85
C ASP A 59 -4.66 -7.38 2.32
N LEU A 60 -5.07 -6.30 1.65
CA LEU A 60 -4.70 -4.91 1.99
C LEU A 60 -5.68 -4.25 2.99
N GLY A 61 -6.39 -5.06 3.76
CA GLY A 61 -7.43 -4.65 4.68
C GLY A 61 -8.74 -4.26 4.00
N LYS A 62 -9.72 -3.91 4.84
CA LYS A 62 -11.06 -3.50 4.42
C LYS A 62 -11.19 -1.98 4.36
N ARG A 63 -11.92 -1.48 3.37
CA ARG A 63 -12.36 -0.07 3.30
C ARG A 63 -13.61 0.15 4.16
N SER A 64 -14.05 1.40 4.33
CA SER A 64 -15.10 1.76 5.29
C SER A 64 -16.45 1.05 5.08
N ASN A 65 -16.73 0.58 3.87
CA ASN A 65 -17.92 -0.22 3.57
C ASN A 65 -17.73 -1.74 3.78
N GLY A 66 -16.63 -2.16 4.40
CA GLY A 66 -16.34 -3.56 4.73
C GLY A 66 -15.76 -4.39 3.59
N ALA A 67 -15.78 -3.90 2.34
CA ALA A 67 -15.16 -4.62 1.22
C ALA A 67 -13.62 -4.53 1.25
N LEU A 68 -12.95 -5.52 0.67
CA LEU A 68 -11.49 -5.54 0.58
C LEU A 68 -10.98 -4.39 -0.29
N ARG A 69 -9.83 -3.81 0.11
CA ARG A 69 -9.09 -2.89 -0.76
C ARG A 69 -8.50 -3.70 -1.93
N PRO A 70 -8.60 -3.20 -3.18
CA PRO A 70 -8.07 -3.91 -4.34
C PRO A 70 -6.55 -3.91 -4.31
N ASN A 71 -5.90 -5.00 -4.75
CA ASN A 71 -4.46 -5.07 -4.97
C ASN A 71 -4.17 -5.34 -6.45
N THR A 72 -4.21 -4.30 -7.28
CA THR A 72 -4.07 -4.43 -8.75
C THR A 72 -2.61 -4.44 -9.22
N THR A 73 -1.67 -4.04 -8.36
CA THR A 73 -0.23 -3.95 -8.69
C THR A 73 0.62 -4.52 -7.55
N PRO A 74 0.53 -5.86 -7.33
CA PRO A 74 1.22 -6.53 -6.23
C PRO A 74 2.74 -6.36 -6.32
N CYS A 75 3.39 -6.40 -5.17
CA CYS A 75 4.85 -6.47 -5.12
C CYS A 75 5.38 -7.81 -5.69
N PRO A 76 6.55 -7.81 -6.36
CA PRO A 76 7.18 -9.03 -6.88
C PRO A 76 7.33 -10.15 -5.84
#